data_AF-A0A4P5Y620-F1
#
_entry.id   AF-A0A4P5Y620-F1
#
_cell.length_a   1.000
_cell.length_b   1.000
_cell.length_c   1.000
_cell.angle_alpha   90.00
_cell.angle_beta   90.00
_cell.angle_gamma   90.00
#
_symmetry.space_group_name_H-M   'P 1'
#
loop_
_entity.id
_entity.type
_entity.pdbx_description
1 polymer ?
#
loop_
_entity_poly.entity_id
_entity_poly.type
_entity_poly.pdbx_seq_one_letter_code
_entity_poly.pdbx_strand_id
1 'polypeptide(L)' 'MTMPNPMTAEEAHAALGKADPLNPVETAQLLRYLKRSNDDLVGKLRQLKSEMGRMGRK' A
#
# COMPACT_ATOMS: atom_id res chain seq x y z
N MET A 1 2.33 18.73 15.81
CA MET A 1 2.37 17.32 15.34
C MET A 1 2.95 17.33 13.93
N THR A 2 4.19 16.89 13.76
CA THR A 2 4.79 16.66 12.44
C THR A 2 4.08 15.47 11.80
N MET A 3 3.34 15.72 10.73
CA MET A 3 2.76 14.63 9.92
C MET A 3 3.92 13.82 9.33
N PRO A 4 4.00 12.50 9.56
CA PRO A 4 5.07 11.70 9.00
C PRO A 4 4.95 11.70 7.48
N ASN A 5 6.05 12.04 6.81
CA ASN A 5 6.13 12.04 5.35
C ASN A 5 5.76 10.64 4.82
N PRO A 6 4.95 10.54 3.74
CA PRO A 6 4.55 9.24 3.21
C PRO A 6 5.77 8.53 2.62
N MET A 7 6.06 7.34 3.14
CA MET A 7 7.14 6.48 2.64
C MET A 7 6.89 6.08 1.18
N THR A 8 7.94 6.14 0.36
CA THR A 8 7.94 5.75 -1.05
C THR A 8 8.09 4.23 -1.21
N ALA A 9 7.86 3.72 -2.43
CA ALA A 9 8.01 2.29 -2.72
C ALA A 9 9.47 1.81 -2.60
N GLU A 10 10.43 2.63 -3.03
CA GLU A 10 11.87 2.31 -2.94
C GLU A 10 12.33 2.24 -1.48
N GLU A 11 11.90 3.19 -0.65
CA GLU A 11 12.15 3.19 0.80
C GLU A 11 11.52 1.97 1.48
N ALA A 12 10.29 1.60 1.10
CA ALA A 12 9.62 0.39 1.60
C ALA A 12 10.42 -0.86 1.27
N HIS A 13 10.92 -0.96 0.04
CA HIS A 13 11.66 -2.12 -0.41
C HIS A 13 13.02 -2.22 0.28
N ALA A 14 13.71 -1.10 0.45
CA ALA A 14 14.96 -1.03 1.19
C ALA A 14 14.79 -1.39 2.67
N ALA A 15 13.69 -0.98 3.31
CA ALA A 15 13.36 -1.37 4.68
C ALA A 15 13.13 -2.89 4.79
N LEU A 16 12.38 -3.49 3.85
CA LEU A 16 12.13 -4.93 3.83
C LEU A 16 13.37 -5.78 3.55
N GLY A 17 14.33 -5.28 2.78
CA GLY A 17 15.52 -6.02 2.34
C GLY A 17 16.65 -6.10 3.38
N LYS A 18 16.59 -5.33 4.47
CA LYS A 18 17.59 -5.41 5.54
C LYS A 18 17.25 -6.58 6.45
N ALA A 19 18.22 -7.48 6.64
CA ALA A 19 18.10 -8.66 7.51
C ALA A 19 18.04 -8.31 9.02
N ASP A 20 18.26 -7.03 9.37
CA ASP A 20 18.07 -6.55 10.74
C ASP A 20 16.58 -6.33 11.06
N PRO A 21 16.14 -6.66 12.28
CA PRO A 21 14.80 -6.34 12.71
C PRO A 21 14.58 -4.83 12.66
N LEU A 22 13.62 -4.42 11.83
CA LEU A 22 13.17 -3.03 11.74
C LEU A 22 12.85 -2.48 13.13
N ASN A 23 13.25 -1.23 13.38
CA ASN A 23 12.85 -0.58 14.62
C ASN A 23 11.32 -0.30 14.60
N PRO A 24 10.70 -0.03 15.76
CA PRO A 24 9.25 0.18 15.83
C PRO A 24 8.72 1.30 14.93
N VAL A 25 9.50 2.35 14.69
CA VAL A 25 9.11 3.49 13.85
C VAL A 25 9.07 3.09 12.38
N GLU A 26 10.12 2.42 11.90
CA GLU A 26 10.19 1.89 10.53
C GLU A 26 9.09 0.86 10.28
N THR A 27 8.87 -0.03 11.24
CA THR A 27 7.77 -1.01 11.19
C THR A 27 6.41 -0.31 11.05
N ALA A 28 6.13 0.73 11.85
CA ALA A 28 4.88 1.47 11.77
C ALA A 28 4.73 2.27 10.45
N GLN A 29 5.83 2.75 9.87
CA GLN A 29 5.79 3.40 8.56
C GLN A 29 5.51 2.40 7.44
N LEU A 30 6.15 1.23 7.48
CA LEU A 30 5.93 0.15 6.53
C LEU A 30 4.50 -0.39 6.60
N LEU A 31 3.98 -0.65 7.80
CA LEU A 31 2.58 -1.10 7.97
C LEU A 31 1.58 -0.07 7.42
N ARG A 32 1.84 1.22 7.62
CA ARG A 32 1.00 2.28 7.03
C ARG A 32 1.10 2.33 5.51
N TYR A 33 2.30 2.15 4.96
CA TYR A 33 2.49 2.03 3.51
C TYR A 33 1.71 0.83 2.96
N LEU A 34 1.90 -0.36 3.52
CA LEU A 34 1.22 -1.58 3.09
C LEU A 34 -0.29 -1.46 3.17
N LYS A 35 -0.83 -0.87 4.26
CA LYS A 35 -2.26 -0.60 4.38
C LYS A 35 -2.77 0.28 3.24
N ARG A 36 -2.11 1.42 2.96
CA ARG A 36 -2.53 2.33 1.89
C ARG A 36 -2.49 1.67 0.52
N SER A 37 -1.42 0.93 0.23
CA SER A 37 -1.28 0.22 -1.05
C SER A 37 -2.34 -0.87 -1.22
N ASN A 38 -2.69 -1.57 -0.14
CA ASN A 38 -3.78 -2.55 -0.16
C ASN A 38 -5.14 -1.89 -0.36
N ASP A 39 -5.43 -0.79 0.33
CA ASP A 39 -6.68 -0.03 0.17
C ASP A 39 -6.85 0.46 -1.27
N ASP A 40 -5.79 0.98 -1.90
CA ASP A 40 -5.77 1.38 -3.31
C ASP A 40 -6.01 0.20 -4.26
N LEU A 41 -5.34 -0.93 -4.04
CA LEU A 41 -5.54 -2.14 -4.83
C LEU A 41 -6.97 -2.66 -4.74
N VAL A 42 -7.55 -2.70 -3.54
CA VAL A 42 -8.95 -3.07 -3.32
C VAL A 42 -9.89 -2.11 -4.06
N GLY A 43 -9.60 -0.81 -4.05
CA GLY A 43 -10.33 0.20 -4.83
C GLY A 43 -10.32 -0.10 -6.32
N LYS A 44 -9.15 -0.36 -6.90
CA LYS A 44 -8.96 -0.72 -8.31
C LYS A 44 -9.71 -2.00 -8.67
N LEU A 45 -9.65 -3.03 -7.83
CA LEU A 45 -10.39 -4.29 -8.05
C LEU A 45 -11.90 -4.09 -8.06
N ARG A 46 -12.43 -3.22 -7.19
CA ARG A 46 -13.87 -2.89 -7.18
C ARG A 46 -14.28 -2.17 -8.46
N GLN A 47 -13.47 -1.23 -8.94
CA GLN A 47 -13.71 -0.53 -10.21
C GLN A 47 -13.72 -1.51 -11.39
N LEU A 48 -12.69 -2.37 -11.49
CA LEU A 48 -12.60 -3.40 -12.54
C LEU A 48 -13.83 -4.32 -12.53
N LYS A 49 -14.25 -4.80 -11.36
CA LYS A 49 -15.46 -5.63 -11.23
C LYS A 49 -16.71 -4.91 -11.72
N SER A 50 -16.83 -3.61 -11.43
CA SER A 50 -17.96 -2.79 -11.90
C SER A 50 -17.97 -2.68 -13.43
N GLU A 51 -16.81 -2.44 -14.04
CA GLU A 51 -16.65 -2.33 -15.50
C GLU A 51 -16.95 -3.66 -16.20
N MET A 52 -16.43 -4.78 -15.70
CA MET A 52 -16.75 -6.11 -16.21
C MET A 52 -18.26 -6.38 -16.16
N GLY A 53 -18.92 -6.02 -15.06
CA GLY A 53 -20.38 -6.15 -14.93
C GLY A 53 -21.16 -5.23 -15.87
N ARG A 54 -20.59 -4.13 -16.35
CA ARG A 54 -21.21 -3.28 -17.40
C ARG A 54 -21.01 -3.89 -18.78
N MET A 55 -19.84 -4.43 -19.07
CA MET A 55 -19.54 -5.06 -20.35
C MET A 55 -20.40 -6.31 -20.59
N GLY A 56 -20.58 -7.16 -19.59
CA GLY A 56 -21.44 -8.35 -19.72
C GLY A 56 -22.95 -8.07 -19.83
N ARG A 57 -23.37 -6.80 -19.71
CA ARG A 57 -24.76 -6.35 -19.90
C ARG A 57 -25.00 -5.66 -21.24
N LYS A 58 -23.95 -5.44 -22.03
CA LYS A 58 -24.04 -5.03 -23.44
C LYS A 58 -24.04 -6.27 -24.32
#